data_AF-A0A0N1LT23-F1
#
_entry.id   AF-A0A0N1LT23-F1
#
_cell.length_a   1.000
_cell.length_b   1.000
_cell.length_c   1.000
_cell.angle_alpha   90.00
_cell.angle_beta   90.00
_cell.angle_gamma   90.00
#
_symmetry.space_group_name_H-M   'P 1'
#
loop_
_entity.id
_entity.type
_entity.pdbx_description
1 polymer ?
#
loop_
_entity_poly.entity_id
_entity_poly.type
_entity_poly.pdbx_seq_one_letter_code
_entity_poly.pdbx_strand_id
1 'polypeptide(L)'
;MDKRKLMLLVGALIVALGTAFAARSLFVGAGTPQAAAAAQVPMGAKVLVAQRALPIGTIITADSINFQAWPEDMVKDVYFVEGEADMQKLLGTVVRNPITAGEPLTKGNLVAPGDRGFLAAALGAGMRAVTISVSARTGVAGFVFPGDYVDLVLTQTVQGGGGVDGGALRTSETIMKNMRVLATDQSTEQEMVEGKTRVRAFSTVTVEVTPKMAEKIAVAQTLGTISLSLRSIADNAAELEQAIASGDVKIPSGLSKQQEEALIKQAMKRPIESAGTSFVTGGDVSRFSRKNAAPSAAKLAAAMASPVNAGPSMSGPTMSLPTPPAPKGPMVRVSRGKEVENVTLETK
;
A
#
# COMPACT_ATOMS: atom_id res chain seq x y z
N MET A 1 70.80 17.24 -71.61
CA MET A 1 70.64 17.77 -70.24
C MET A 1 72.01 18.17 -69.71
N ASP A 2 72.14 19.39 -69.19
CA ASP A 2 73.39 19.88 -68.60
C ASP A 2 73.84 18.97 -67.45
N LYS A 3 75.12 18.56 -67.44
CA LYS A 3 75.69 17.67 -66.40
C LYS A 3 75.42 18.17 -64.97
N ARG A 4 75.31 19.50 -64.78
CA ARG A 4 74.95 20.13 -63.50
C ARG A 4 73.50 19.87 -63.10
N LYS A 5 72.56 19.88 -64.05
CA LYS A 5 71.14 19.54 -63.80
C LYS A 5 70.98 18.05 -63.51
N LEU A 6 71.74 17.19 -64.18
CA LEU A 6 71.72 15.74 -63.92
C LEU A 6 72.27 15.41 -62.51
N MET A 7 73.37 16.02 -62.09
CA MET A 7 73.91 15.83 -60.73
C MET A 7 72.96 16.35 -59.64
N LEU A 8 72.29 17.49 -59.88
CA LEU A 8 71.27 18.00 -58.95
C LEU A 8 70.08 17.04 -58.84
N LEU A 9 69.64 16.43 -59.95
CA LEU A 9 68.52 15.49 -59.96
C LEU A 9 68.86 14.18 -59.24
N VAL A 10 70.08 13.67 -59.44
CA VAL A 10 70.57 12.47 -58.72
C VAL A 10 70.75 12.75 -57.23
N GLY A 11 71.29 13.93 -56.87
CA GLY A 11 71.40 14.34 -55.46
C GLY A 11 70.05 14.44 -54.77
N ALA A 12 69.05 15.05 -55.42
CA ALA A 12 67.69 15.15 -54.90
C ALA A 12 67.03 13.77 -54.73
N LEU A 13 67.26 12.84 -55.66
CA LEU A 13 66.73 11.48 -55.59
C LEU A 13 67.30 10.70 -54.39
N ILE A 14 68.59 10.85 -54.10
CA ILE A 14 69.24 10.19 -52.96
C ILE A 14 68.68 10.72 -51.64
N VAL A 15 68.48 12.04 -51.53
CA VAL A 15 67.89 12.66 -50.33
C VAL A 15 66.43 12.20 -50.15
N ALA A 16 65.64 12.14 -51.23
CA ALA A 16 64.27 11.66 -51.18
C ALA A 16 64.18 10.18 -50.74
N LEU A 17 65.05 9.31 -51.27
CA LEU A 17 65.10 7.90 -50.87
C LEU A 17 65.57 7.73 -49.42
N GLY A 18 66.57 8.50 -48.99
CA GLY A 18 67.07 8.47 -47.61
C GLY A 18 66.01 8.90 -46.59
N THR A 19 65.28 9.98 -46.87
CA THR A 19 64.19 10.46 -46.01
C THR A 19 63.00 9.50 -45.98
N ALA A 20 62.63 8.88 -47.10
CA ALA A 20 61.58 7.87 -47.15
C ALA A 20 61.94 6.61 -46.34
N PHE A 21 63.20 6.17 -46.39
CA PHE A 21 63.68 5.03 -45.61
C PHE A 21 63.72 5.33 -44.11
N ALA A 22 64.22 6.51 -43.73
CA ALA A 22 64.23 6.96 -42.33
C ALA A 22 62.81 7.11 -41.76
N ALA A 23 61.89 7.70 -42.53
CA ALA A 23 60.48 7.79 -42.14
C ALA A 23 59.86 6.40 -41.95
N ARG A 24 60.09 5.47 -42.89
CA ARG A 24 59.58 4.09 -42.77
C ARG A 24 60.17 3.37 -41.56
N SER A 25 61.45 3.58 -41.22
CA SER A 25 62.07 2.98 -40.04
C SER A 25 61.46 3.50 -38.73
N LEU A 26 61.09 4.78 -38.67
CA LEU A 26 60.44 5.35 -37.49
C LEU A 26 58.99 4.87 -37.34
N PHE A 27 58.26 4.70 -38.45
CA PHE A 27 56.88 4.21 -38.44
C PHE A 27 56.75 2.69 -38.23
N VAL A 28 57.77 1.89 -38.61
CA VAL A 28 57.78 0.43 -38.38
C VAL A 28 58.29 0.06 -36.98
N GLY A 29 59.09 0.92 -36.34
CA GLY A 29 59.54 0.74 -34.94
C GLY A 29 58.56 1.29 -33.89
N ALA A 30 57.71 2.24 -34.26
CA ALA A 30 56.58 2.67 -33.43
C ALA A 30 55.43 1.67 -33.61
N GLY A 31 55.60 0.46 -33.06
CA GLY A 31 54.46 -0.40 -32.79
C GLY A 31 53.41 0.46 -32.08
N THR A 32 52.22 0.57 -32.68
CA THR A 32 51.03 1.04 -31.97
C THR A 32 51.09 0.46 -30.58
N PRO A 33 51.03 1.25 -29.49
CA PRO A 33 50.85 0.67 -28.18
C PRO A 33 49.58 -0.16 -28.32
N GLN A 34 49.75 -1.48 -28.43
CA GLN A 34 48.68 -2.41 -28.18
C GLN A 34 48.28 -1.99 -26.79
N ALA A 35 47.11 -1.37 -26.69
CA ALA A 35 46.40 -1.27 -25.43
C ALA A 35 46.48 -2.69 -24.90
N ALA A 36 47.36 -2.90 -23.91
CA ALA A 36 47.39 -4.13 -23.17
C ALA A 36 45.95 -4.27 -22.76
N ALA A 37 45.25 -5.25 -23.35
CA ALA A 37 43.90 -5.58 -22.98
C ALA A 37 43.96 -5.60 -21.46
N ALA A 38 43.27 -4.64 -20.81
CA ALA A 38 43.30 -4.48 -19.38
C ALA A 38 43.19 -5.89 -18.83
N ALA A 39 44.25 -6.34 -18.12
CA ALA A 39 44.37 -7.71 -17.68
C ALA A 39 42.99 -8.13 -17.20
N GLN A 40 42.39 -9.15 -17.85
CA GLN A 40 41.09 -9.63 -17.44
C GLN A 40 41.23 -9.92 -15.96
N VAL A 41 40.69 -9.01 -15.12
CA VAL A 41 40.65 -9.20 -13.68
C VAL A 41 39.99 -10.57 -13.55
N PRO A 42 40.68 -11.55 -12.94
CA PRO A 42 40.14 -12.90 -12.86
C PRO A 42 38.70 -12.77 -12.41
N MET A 43 37.77 -13.30 -13.23
CA MET A 43 36.34 -13.26 -12.95
C MET A 43 36.16 -14.01 -11.63
N GLY A 44 36.18 -13.26 -10.54
CA GLY A 44 36.14 -13.83 -9.21
C GLY A 44 34.79 -14.42 -8.89
N ALA A 45 34.71 -14.99 -7.69
CA ALA A 45 33.48 -15.50 -7.11
C ALA A 45 32.34 -14.49 -7.31
N LYS A 46 31.20 -14.96 -7.83
CA LYS A 46 30.03 -14.10 -7.96
C LYS A 46 29.40 -13.90 -6.59
N VAL A 47 29.19 -12.64 -6.23
CA VAL A 47 28.54 -12.25 -4.98
C VAL A 47 27.12 -11.80 -5.26
N LEU A 48 26.24 -11.98 -4.29
CA LEU A 48 24.88 -11.52 -4.36
C LEU A 48 24.83 -10.00 -4.15
N VAL A 49 24.24 -9.28 -5.09
CA VAL A 49 24.09 -7.82 -5.08
C VAL A 49 22.62 -7.43 -5.17
N ALA A 50 22.30 -6.24 -4.65
CA ALA A 50 20.95 -5.69 -4.75
C ALA A 50 20.70 -5.13 -6.16
N GLN A 51 19.63 -5.52 -6.83
CA GLN A 51 19.27 -4.97 -8.15
C GLN A 51 18.67 -3.56 -8.07
N ARG A 52 18.13 -3.19 -6.90
CA ARG A 52 17.51 -1.89 -6.62
C ARG A 52 17.84 -1.45 -5.21
N ALA A 53 17.56 -0.18 -4.89
CA ALA A 53 17.64 0.27 -3.50
C ALA A 53 16.65 -0.52 -2.63
N LEU A 54 17.15 -1.09 -1.53
CA LEU A 54 16.39 -1.86 -0.55
C LEU A 54 16.40 -1.12 0.79
N PRO A 55 15.37 -0.32 1.10
CA PRO A 55 15.23 0.31 2.41
C PRO A 55 15.08 -0.72 3.53
N ILE A 56 15.29 -0.25 4.77
CA ILE A 56 14.97 -1.04 5.97
C ILE A 56 13.51 -1.54 5.94
N GLY A 57 13.30 -2.77 6.38
CA GLY A 57 11.99 -3.42 6.41
C GLY A 57 11.52 -4.01 5.08
N THR A 58 12.33 -3.90 4.02
CA THR A 58 12.04 -4.54 2.73
C THR A 58 12.20 -6.05 2.86
N ILE A 59 11.19 -6.80 2.39
CA ILE A 59 11.29 -8.26 2.27
C ILE A 59 12.03 -8.58 0.97
N ILE A 60 13.01 -9.48 1.04
CA ILE A 60 13.79 -9.93 -0.11
C ILE A 60 12.97 -10.89 -0.95
N THR A 61 12.87 -10.57 -2.23
CA THR A 61 12.18 -11.32 -3.28
C THR A 61 13.15 -11.63 -4.43
N ALA A 62 12.79 -12.55 -5.31
CA ALA A 62 13.69 -12.99 -6.39
C ALA A 62 14.07 -11.86 -7.37
N ASP A 63 13.22 -10.84 -7.52
CA ASP A 63 13.47 -9.64 -8.33
C ASP A 63 14.37 -8.60 -7.65
N SER A 64 14.72 -8.79 -6.37
CA SER A 64 15.44 -7.78 -5.60
C SER A 64 16.96 -7.97 -5.61
N ILE A 65 17.42 -9.17 -5.97
CA ILE A 65 18.81 -9.63 -5.80
C ILE A 65 19.29 -10.37 -7.05
N ASN A 66 20.60 -10.31 -7.33
CA ASN A 66 21.22 -11.05 -8.44
C ASN A 66 22.67 -11.37 -8.12
N PHE A 67 23.23 -12.42 -8.72
CA PHE A 67 24.65 -12.70 -8.63
C PHE A 67 25.42 -11.87 -9.65
N GLN A 68 26.45 -11.17 -9.19
CA GLN A 68 27.34 -10.37 -10.03
C GLN A 68 28.79 -10.78 -9.79
N ALA A 69 29.58 -10.84 -10.87
CA ALA A 69 31.01 -11.12 -10.79
C ALA A 69 31.71 -10.03 -9.96
N TRP A 70 32.50 -10.46 -8.98
CA TRP A 70 33.19 -9.57 -8.05
C TRP A 70 34.69 -9.87 -8.06
N PRO A 71 35.57 -8.86 -7.93
CA PRO A 71 37.01 -9.10 -7.83
C PRO A 71 37.35 -9.99 -6.62
N GLU A 72 38.16 -11.03 -6.80
CA GLU A 72 38.48 -12.01 -5.74
C GLU A 72 39.12 -11.35 -4.51
N ASP A 73 39.95 -10.33 -4.71
CA ASP A 73 40.60 -9.55 -3.66
C ASP A 73 39.61 -8.73 -2.81
N MET A 74 38.40 -8.51 -3.33
CA MET A 74 37.34 -7.76 -2.66
C MET A 74 36.24 -8.65 -2.08
N VAL A 75 36.25 -9.97 -2.31
CA VAL A 75 35.26 -10.89 -1.71
C VAL A 75 35.58 -11.09 -0.23
N LYS A 76 34.63 -10.72 0.64
CA LYS A 76 34.70 -10.95 2.08
C LYS A 76 33.78 -12.08 2.49
N ASP A 77 34.13 -12.83 3.53
CA ASP A 77 33.31 -13.93 4.09
C ASP A 77 31.92 -13.48 4.58
N VAL A 78 31.72 -12.18 4.80
CA VAL A 78 30.40 -11.64 5.13
C VAL A 78 29.43 -11.61 3.96
N TYR A 79 29.91 -11.77 2.71
CA TYR A 79 29.08 -11.74 1.51
C TYR A 79 28.46 -13.09 1.19
N PHE A 80 27.34 -13.08 0.48
CA PHE A 80 26.73 -14.28 -0.07
C PHE A 80 27.37 -14.61 -1.42
N VAL A 81 28.07 -15.74 -1.51
CA VAL A 81 28.78 -16.20 -2.72
C VAL A 81 27.97 -17.28 -3.43
N GLU A 82 27.97 -17.26 -4.77
CA GLU A 82 27.32 -18.28 -5.61
C GLU A 82 27.91 -19.67 -5.31
N GLY A 83 27.08 -20.62 -4.92
CA GLY A 83 27.47 -21.99 -4.53
C GLY A 83 27.45 -22.26 -3.02
N GLU A 84 27.65 -21.23 -2.19
CA GLU A 84 27.52 -21.33 -0.72
C GLU A 84 26.18 -20.76 -0.21
N ALA A 85 25.68 -19.73 -0.89
CA ALA A 85 24.44 -19.06 -0.54
C ALA A 85 23.23 -19.88 -1.01
N ASP A 86 22.39 -20.27 -0.06
CA ASP A 86 21.10 -20.91 -0.33
C ASP A 86 20.04 -19.84 -0.65
N MET A 87 19.72 -19.68 -1.94
CA MET A 87 18.74 -18.71 -2.41
C MET A 87 17.38 -18.88 -1.74
N GLN A 88 16.97 -20.11 -1.44
CA GLN A 88 15.64 -20.38 -0.85
C GLN A 88 15.54 -19.83 0.57
N LYS A 89 16.64 -19.82 1.32
CA LYS A 89 16.71 -19.23 2.67
C LYS A 89 16.83 -17.71 2.67
N LEU A 90 17.22 -17.11 1.54
CA LEU A 90 17.35 -15.66 1.41
C LEU A 90 16.02 -15.00 1.02
N LEU A 91 15.18 -15.72 0.27
CA LEU A 91 13.83 -15.26 -0.06
C LEU A 91 12.97 -15.22 1.21
N GLY A 92 12.26 -14.11 1.42
CA GLY A 92 11.45 -13.90 2.62
C GLY A 92 12.22 -13.34 3.82
N THR A 93 13.54 -13.20 3.72
CA THR A 93 14.34 -12.45 4.71
C THR A 93 14.07 -10.95 4.63
N VAL A 94 14.41 -10.23 5.68
CA VAL A 94 14.12 -8.79 5.80
C VAL A 94 15.40 -7.98 5.90
N VAL A 95 15.43 -6.86 5.20
CA VAL A 95 16.52 -5.89 5.24
C VAL A 95 16.53 -5.14 6.56
N ARG A 96 17.59 -5.32 7.34
CA ARG A 96 17.84 -4.63 8.61
C ARG A 96 18.57 -3.31 8.43
N ASN A 97 19.50 -3.26 7.46
CA ASN A 97 20.30 -2.09 7.15
C ASN A 97 20.04 -1.71 5.70
N PRO A 98 19.76 -0.43 5.37
CA PRO A 98 19.44 -0.03 4.00
C PRO A 98 20.57 -0.37 3.04
N ILE A 99 20.23 -0.92 1.87
CA ILE A 99 21.17 -1.38 0.84
C ILE A 99 20.90 -0.58 -0.44
N THR A 100 21.96 -0.08 -1.06
CA THR A 100 21.86 0.64 -2.34
C THR A 100 21.93 -0.30 -3.54
N ALA A 101 21.45 0.13 -4.70
CA ALA A 101 21.51 -0.68 -5.92
C ALA A 101 22.97 -0.94 -6.33
N GLY A 102 23.30 -2.19 -6.66
CA GLY A 102 24.65 -2.65 -6.98
C GLY A 102 25.54 -2.97 -5.78
N GLU A 103 25.04 -2.75 -4.55
CA GLU A 103 25.79 -3.05 -3.33
C GLU A 103 25.69 -4.55 -2.98
N PRO A 104 26.80 -5.18 -2.54
CA PRO A 104 26.80 -6.60 -2.14
C PRO A 104 26.02 -6.81 -0.83
N LEU A 105 25.21 -7.85 -0.81
CA LEU A 105 24.47 -8.25 0.38
C LEU A 105 25.39 -8.94 1.36
N THR A 106 25.30 -8.52 2.63
CA THR A 106 26.04 -9.16 3.73
C THR A 106 25.12 -9.92 4.66
N LYS A 107 25.66 -10.93 5.34
CA LYS A 107 24.97 -11.70 6.40
C LYS A 107 24.38 -10.80 7.49
N GLY A 108 24.99 -9.64 7.77
CA GLY A 108 24.49 -8.67 8.76
C GLY A 108 23.38 -7.74 8.26
N ASN A 109 23.18 -7.63 6.94
CA ASN A 109 22.18 -6.76 6.35
C ASN A 109 20.78 -7.39 6.38
N LEU A 110 20.70 -8.72 6.51
CA LEU A 110 19.45 -9.48 6.47
C LEU A 110 19.14 -10.10 7.83
N VAL A 111 17.86 -10.29 8.10
CA VAL A 111 17.35 -11.04 9.25
C VAL A 111 16.39 -12.10 8.73
N ALA A 112 16.58 -13.34 9.17
CA ALA A 112 15.80 -14.46 8.69
C ALA A 112 14.49 -14.64 9.48
N PRO A 113 13.46 -15.26 8.89
CA PRO A 113 12.25 -15.62 9.61
C PRO A 113 12.60 -16.53 10.79
N GLY A 114 12.10 -16.22 11.99
CA GLY A 114 12.44 -16.93 13.23
C GLY A 114 13.61 -16.32 14.03
N ASP A 115 14.41 -15.44 13.43
CA ASP A 115 15.45 -14.72 14.18
C ASP A 115 14.85 -13.71 15.15
N ARG A 116 15.55 -13.50 16.27
CA ARG A 116 15.19 -12.46 17.23
C ARG A 116 15.23 -11.09 16.57
N GLY A 117 14.08 -10.44 16.51
CA GLY A 117 13.96 -9.10 15.93
C GLY A 117 13.60 -9.07 14.44
N PHE A 118 13.29 -10.21 13.80
CA PHE A 118 12.82 -10.27 12.42
C PHE A 118 11.63 -9.32 12.15
N LEU A 119 10.55 -9.45 12.94
CA LEU A 119 9.39 -8.59 12.79
C LEU A 119 9.70 -7.12 13.11
N ALA A 120 10.64 -6.86 14.04
CA ALA A 120 11.05 -5.50 14.36
C ALA A 120 11.86 -4.86 13.22
N ALA A 121 12.70 -5.63 12.53
CA ALA A 121 13.43 -5.19 11.36
C ALA A 121 12.51 -4.97 10.15
N ALA A 122 11.37 -5.68 10.07
CA ALA A 122 10.38 -5.57 9.01
C ALA A 122 9.56 -4.28 9.05
N LEU A 123 9.52 -3.63 10.22
CA LEU A 123 8.70 -2.46 10.48
C LEU A 123 9.37 -1.18 9.97
N GLY A 124 8.58 -0.37 9.29
CA GLY A 124 8.90 1.02 9.02
C GLY A 124 9.01 1.85 10.30
N ALA A 125 9.77 2.93 10.23
CA ALA A 125 9.93 3.85 11.35
C ALA A 125 8.58 4.38 11.85
N GLY A 126 8.31 4.22 13.14
CA GLY A 126 7.04 4.64 13.74
C GLY A 126 5.85 3.72 13.44
N MET A 127 6.08 2.53 12.88
CA MET A 127 5.04 1.53 12.65
C MET A 127 5.10 0.40 13.69
N ARG A 128 3.98 -0.29 13.88
CA ARG A 128 3.78 -1.37 14.86
C ARG A 128 3.21 -2.58 14.15
N ALA A 129 3.63 -3.77 14.57
CA ALA A 129 3.07 -5.02 14.09
C ALA A 129 1.86 -5.40 14.95
N VAL A 130 0.73 -5.71 14.30
CA VAL A 130 -0.49 -6.19 14.97
C VAL A 130 -0.94 -7.48 14.31
N THR A 131 -1.16 -8.51 15.13
CA THR A 131 -1.66 -9.81 14.66
C THR A 131 -3.17 -9.86 14.77
N ILE A 132 -3.81 -10.32 13.69
CA ILE A 132 -5.25 -10.42 13.54
C ILE A 132 -5.59 -11.90 13.29
N SER A 133 -6.46 -12.45 14.13
CA SER A 133 -6.99 -13.80 13.93
C SER A 133 -7.98 -13.81 12.78
N VAL A 134 -7.83 -14.78 11.89
CA VAL A 134 -8.65 -14.96 10.70
C VAL A 134 -8.96 -16.44 10.48
N SER A 135 -9.86 -16.69 9.55
CA SER A 135 -10.25 -18.02 9.09
C SER A 135 -10.07 -18.09 7.58
N ALA A 136 -10.22 -19.28 6.98
CA ALA A 136 -10.22 -19.42 5.53
C ALA A 136 -11.23 -18.48 4.83
N ARG A 137 -12.37 -18.18 5.46
CA ARG A 137 -13.38 -17.25 4.94
C ARG A 137 -12.95 -15.79 5.07
N THR A 138 -12.36 -15.42 6.20
CA THR A 138 -12.05 -14.02 6.51
C THR A 138 -10.64 -13.59 6.08
N GLY A 139 -9.77 -14.54 5.73
CA GLY A 139 -8.39 -14.31 5.28
C GLY A 139 -8.15 -14.57 3.79
N VAL A 140 -9.16 -14.32 2.94
CA VAL A 140 -9.02 -14.47 1.47
C VAL A 140 -8.50 -15.87 1.06
N ALA A 141 -8.97 -16.93 1.73
CA ALA A 141 -8.64 -18.33 1.44
C ALA A 141 -7.15 -18.69 1.33
N GLY A 142 -6.26 -17.95 2.01
CA GLY A 142 -4.82 -18.25 1.97
C GLY A 142 -4.04 -17.54 0.86
N PHE A 143 -4.68 -16.67 0.07
CA PHE A 143 -4.05 -15.96 -1.05
C PHE A 143 -3.33 -14.66 -0.65
N VAL A 144 -3.30 -14.33 0.64
CA VAL A 144 -2.54 -13.19 1.14
C VAL A 144 -1.14 -13.65 1.48
N PHE A 145 -0.13 -12.96 0.94
CA PHE A 145 1.26 -13.24 1.17
C PHE A 145 1.97 -12.08 1.89
N PRO A 146 3.07 -12.35 2.62
CA PRO A 146 3.94 -11.30 3.14
C PRO A 146 4.38 -10.34 2.02
N GLY A 147 4.22 -9.04 2.27
CA GLY A 147 4.46 -7.98 1.28
C GLY A 147 3.21 -7.44 0.59
N ASP A 148 2.09 -8.17 0.62
CA ASP A 148 0.81 -7.72 0.06
C ASP A 148 0.18 -6.58 0.87
N TYR A 149 -0.77 -5.88 0.26
CA TYR A 149 -1.57 -4.85 0.92
C TYR A 149 -3.02 -5.31 1.07
N VAL A 150 -3.60 -5.08 2.24
CA VAL A 150 -4.96 -5.48 2.58
C VAL A 150 -5.73 -4.34 3.25
N ASP A 151 -7.04 -4.38 3.09
CA ASP A 151 -7.98 -3.56 3.85
C ASP A 151 -8.65 -4.40 4.93
N LEU A 152 -9.09 -3.74 6.00
CA LEU A 152 -9.75 -4.34 7.15
C LEU A 152 -11.23 -3.98 7.16
N VAL A 153 -12.09 -4.99 7.07
CA VAL A 153 -13.53 -4.85 7.09
C VAL A 153 -14.07 -5.41 8.40
N LEU A 154 -14.79 -4.58 9.16
CA LEU A 154 -15.48 -4.96 10.39
C LEU A 154 -16.96 -5.18 10.09
N THR A 155 -17.44 -6.40 10.31
CA THR A 155 -18.88 -6.70 10.35
C THR A 155 -19.33 -6.87 11.79
N GLN A 156 -20.26 -6.04 12.23
CA GLN A 156 -20.76 -6.04 13.61
C GLN A 156 -22.28 -5.97 13.68
N THR A 157 -22.79 -6.25 14.88
CA THR A 157 -24.22 -6.17 15.18
C THR A 157 -24.44 -5.04 16.16
N VAL A 158 -25.16 -4.01 15.73
CA VAL A 158 -25.43 -2.83 16.52
C VAL A 158 -26.87 -2.89 17.01
N GLN A 159 -27.09 -2.71 18.32
CA GLN A 159 -28.44 -2.61 18.87
C GLN A 159 -29.09 -1.32 18.35
N GLY A 160 -30.27 -1.43 17.71
CA GLY A 160 -31.03 -0.24 17.31
C GLY A 160 -31.50 0.51 18.55
N GLY A 161 -31.33 1.84 18.60
CA GLY A 161 -31.55 2.67 19.78
C GLY A 161 -33.01 2.82 20.28
N GLY A 162 -33.91 1.88 19.98
CA GLY A 162 -35.33 1.98 20.29
C GLY A 162 -35.86 0.87 21.17
N GLY A 163 -35.53 0.88 22.46
CA GLY A 163 -36.19 0.05 23.48
C GLY A 163 -36.31 -1.45 23.15
N VAL A 164 -37.26 -2.10 23.81
CA VAL A 164 -37.47 -3.57 23.78
C VAL A 164 -37.84 -4.11 22.37
N ASP A 165 -38.24 -3.23 21.45
CA ASP A 165 -38.67 -3.56 20.07
C ASP A 165 -37.66 -3.15 18.97
N GLY A 166 -36.53 -2.56 19.36
CA GLY A 166 -35.46 -2.11 18.48
C GLY A 166 -34.56 -3.26 18.05
N GLY A 167 -34.99 -4.04 17.05
CA GLY A 167 -34.21 -5.15 16.51
C GLY A 167 -32.78 -4.77 16.11
N ALA A 168 -31.86 -5.73 16.25
CA ALA A 168 -30.44 -5.57 15.94
C ALA A 168 -30.19 -5.24 14.45
N LEU A 169 -29.30 -4.28 14.20
CA LEU A 169 -28.79 -3.95 12.87
C LEU A 169 -27.48 -4.67 12.61
N ARG A 170 -27.29 -5.14 11.37
CA ARG A 170 -25.99 -5.65 10.91
C ARG A 170 -25.34 -4.58 10.06
N THR A 171 -24.10 -4.24 10.36
CA THR A 171 -23.34 -3.22 9.63
C THR A 171 -21.98 -3.79 9.26
N SER A 172 -21.49 -3.43 8.08
CA SER A 172 -20.15 -3.74 7.61
C SER A 172 -19.45 -2.46 7.18
N GLU A 173 -18.20 -2.27 7.60
CA GLU A 173 -17.44 -1.05 7.39
C GLU A 173 -15.96 -1.36 7.13
N THR A 174 -15.37 -0.71 6.14
CA THR A 174 -13.92 -0.73 5.96
C THR A 174 -13.28 0.26 6.93
N ILE A 175 -12.78 -0.26 8.04
CA ILE A 175 -12.23 0.53 9.15
C ILE A 175 -10.78 0.94 8.93
N MET A 176 -10.04 0.18 8.10
CA MET A 176 -8.64 0.49 7.75
C MET A 176 -8.36 0.10 6.32
N LYS A 177 -7.51 0.89 5.67
CA LYS A 177 -7.09 0.65 4.30
C LYS A 177 -5.57 0.60 4.16
N ASN A 178 -5.12 -0.07 3.11
CA ASN A 178 -3.73 -0.06 2.65
C ASN A 178 -2.72 -0.55 3.70
N MET A 179 -3.08 -1.59 4.46
CA MET A 179 -2.18 -2.17 5.46
C MET A 179 -1.27 -3.20 4.83
N ARG A 180 0.04 -3.03 5.02
CA ARG A 180 1.04 -3.99 4.54
C ARG A 180 1.04 -5.24 5.43
N VAL A 181 1.05 -6.41 4.80
CA VAL A 181 1.16 -7.70 5.47
C VAL A 181 2.63 -8.02 5.72
N LEU A 182 2.97 -8.31 6.97
CA LEU A 182 4.32 -8.66 7.40
C LEU A 182 4.53 -10.16 7.45
N ALA A 183 3.53 -10.93 7.92
CA ALA A 183 3.62 -12.38 8.09
C ALA A 183 2.24 -13.05 8.14
N THR A 184 2.20 -14.34 7.84
CA THR A 184 1.04 -15.23 8.00
C THR A 184 1.45 -16.43 8.85
N ASP A 185 0.72 -16.74 9.93
CA ASP A 185 1.04 -17.84 10.86
C ASP A 185 2.52 -17.90 11.29
N GLN A 186 3.06 -16.75 11.71
CA GLN A 186 4.46 -16.56 12.13
C GLN A 186 5.52 -16.81 11.04
N SER A 187 5.13 -17.14 9.81
CA SER A 187 6.04 -17.37 8.70
C SER A 187 5.97 -16.25 7.66
N THR A 188 7.10 -16.01 7.02
CA THR A 188 7.18 -15.21 5.78
C THR A 188 7.64 -16.02 4.58
N GLU A 189 7.84 -17.32 4.77
CA GLU A 189 8.29 -18.22 3.71
C GLU A 189 7.15 -18.58 2.78
N GLN A 190 7.43 -18.50 1.48
CA GLN A 190 6.55 -18.99 0.42
C GLN A 190 7.06 -20.37 -0.02
N GLU A 191 6.31 -21.43 0.27
CA GLU A 191 6.63 -22.75 -0.26
C GLU A 191 6.32 -22.76 -1.76
N MET A 192 7.36 -22.87 -2.59
CA MET A 192 7.20 -23.08 -4.03
C MET A 192 7.14 -24.57 -4.34
N VAL A 193 6.07 -25.00 -4.99
CA VAL A 193 5.93 -26.34 -5.57
C VAL A 193 5.83 -26.17 -7.07
N GLU A 194 6.77 -26.75 -7.82
CA GLU A 194 6.81 -26.68 -9.30
C GLU A 194 6.78 -25.23 -9.85
N GLY A 195 7.45 -24.30 -9.16
CA GLY A 195 7.51 -22.89 -9.58
C GLY A 195 6.25 -22.07 -9.29
N LYS A 196 5.27 -22.63 -8.58
CA LYS A 196 4.07 -21.91 -8.12
C LYS A 196 4.07 -21.79 -6.60
N THR A 197 3.67 -20.62 -6.11
CA THR A 197 3.47 -20.40 -4.68
C THR A 197 2.31 -21.25 -4.18
N ARG A 198 2.58 -22.13 -3.22
CA ARG A 198 1.56 -22.98 -2.62
C ARG A 198 0.68 -22.17 -1.69
N VAL A 199 -0.62 -22.17 -1.98
CA VAL A 199 -1.64 -21.58 -1.11
C VAL A 199 -1.77 -22.45 0.15
N ARG A 200 -1.57 -21.84 1.32
CA ARG A 200 -1.76 -22.47 2.62
C ARG A 200 -2.86 -21.74 3.36
N ALA A 201 -3.76 -22.48 4.00
CA ALA A 201 -4.69 -21.88 4.94
C ALA A 201 -3.88 -21.33 6.12
N PHE A 202 -4.16 -20.08 6.51
CA PHE A 202 -3.60 -19.48 7.70
C PHE A 202 -4.68 -19.08 8.70
N SER A 203 -4.30 -19.01 9.96
CA SER A 203 -5.18 -18.62 11.08
C SER A 203 -4.90 -17.22 11.60
N THR A 204 -3.75 -16.64 11.25
CA THR A 204 -3.32 -15.33 11.72
C THR A 204 -2.61 -14.55 10.62
N VAL A 205 -2.83 -13.24 10.60
CA VAL A 205 -2.14 -12.30 9.72
C VAL A 205 -1.57 -11.17 10.57
N THR A 206 -0.28 -10.90 10.40
CA THR A 206 0.40 -9.79 11.06
C THR A 206 0.53 -8.64 10.09
N VAL A 207 0.00 -7.48 10.44
CA VAL A 207 -0.02 -6.26 9.61
C VAL A 207 0.80 -5.14 10.23
N GLU A 208 1.34 -4.28 9.36
CA GLU A 208 2.04 -3.05 9.74
C GLU A 208 1.06 -1.87 9.84
N VAL A 209 0.97 -1.27 11.01
CA VAL A 209 0.01 -0.18 11.30
C VAL A 209 0.61 0.91 12.18
N THR A 210 -0.04 2.08 12.23
CA THR A 210 0.34 3.16 13.16
C THR A 210 -0.11 2.83 14.60
N PRO A 211 0.42 3.50 15.65
CA PRO A 211 -0.02 3.27 17.04
C PRO A 211 -1.52 3.40 17.23
N LYS A 212 -2.09 4.49 16.71
CA LYS A 212 -3.53 4.78 16.83
C LYS A 212 -4.37 3.74 16.09
N MET A 213 -3.86 3.21 14.98
CA MET A 213 -4.51 2.13 14.26
C MET A 213 -4.46 0.82 15.07
N ALA A 214 -3.34 0.51 15.74
CA ALA A 214 -3.26 -0.66 16.60
C ALA A 214 -4.34 -0.67 17.70
N GLU A 215 -4.56 0.47 18.36
CA GLU A 215 -5.62 0.63 19.37
C GLU A 215 -7.02 0.38 18.78
N LYS A 216 -7.28 0.91 17.58
CA LYS A 216 -8.56 0.73 16.89
C LYS A 216 -8.80 -0.72 16.45
N ILE A 217 -7.77 -1.42 15.99
CA ILE A 217 -7.86 -2.84 15.65
C ILE A 217 -8.20 -3.64 16.91
N ALA A 218 -7.56 -3.35 18.03
CA ALA A 218 -7.83 -4.00 19.30
C ALA A 218 -9.31 -3.83 19.72
N VAL A 219 -9.87 -2.63 19.56
CA VAL A 219 -11.30 -2.39 19.80
C VAL A 219 -12.16 -3.16 18.79
N ALA A 220 -11.86 -3.07 17.49
CA ALA A 220 -12.62 -3.74 16.44
C ALA A 220 -12.70 -5.26 16.62
N GLN A 221 -11.64 -5.89 17.14
CA GLN A 221 -11.61 -7.33 17.45
C GLN A 221 -12.63 -7.72 18.53
N THR A 222 -13.06 -6.79 19.38
CA THR A 222 -14.08 -7.03 20.41
C THR A 222 -15.50 -6.74 19.93
N LEU A 223 -15.67 -5.94 18.87
CA LEU A 223 -16.97 -5.50 18.36
C LEU A 223 -17.66 -6.50 17.43
N GLY A 224 -16.90 -7.31 16.69
CA GLY A 224 -17.50 -8.17 15.69
C GLY A 224 -16.50 -9.03 14.91
N THR A 225 -16.92 -9.47 13.72
CA THR A 225 -16.11 -10.27 12.83
C THR A 225 -15.27 -9.38 11.93
N ILE A 226 -13.97 -9.65 11.91
CA ILE A 226 -13.03 -8.98 11.04
C ILE A 226 -12.77 -9.85 9.81
N SER A 227 -12.79 -9.23 8.63
CA SER A 227 -12.38 -9.83 7.36
C SER A 227 -11.37 -8.95 6.63
N LEU A 228 -10.46 -9.61 5.92
CA LEU A 228 -9.48 -8.97 5.05
C LEU A 228 -10.02 -8.91 3.63
N SER A 229 -9.71 -7.82 2.94
CA SER A 229 -9.84 -7.72 1.48
C SER A 229 -8.48 -7.39 0.88
N LEU A 230 -8.01 -8.27 -0.02
CA LEU A 230 -6.74 -8.10 -0.73
C LEU A 230 -6.86 -6.97 -1.76
N ARG A 231 -5.85 -6.09 -1.81
CA ARG A 231 -5.81 -4.96 -2.74
C ARG A 231 -5.22 -5.35 -4.08
N SER A 232 -5.67 -4.69 -5.14
CA SER A 232 -5.00 -4.77 -6.43
C SER A 232 -3.70 -3.99 -6.37
N ILE A 233 -2.66 -4.50 -7.04
CA ILE A 233 -1.38 -3.80 -7.20
C ILE A 233 -1.56 -2.46 -7.93
N ALA A 234 -2.61 -2.33 -8.76
CA ALA A 234 -2.91 -1.11 -9.50
C ALA A 234 -3.57 -0.01 -8.66
N ASP A 235 -4.18 -0.34 -7.51
CA ASP A 235 -4.99 0.61 -6.73
C ASP A 235 -4.15 1.73 -6.12
N ASN A 236 -2.88 1.46 -5.82
CA ASN A 236 -1.98 2.43 -5.16
C ASN A 236 -1.76 3.70 -5.98
N ALA A 237 -1.80 3.63 -7.31
CA ALA A 237 -1.63 4.80 -8.18
C ALA A 237 -2.89 5.68 -8.21
N ALA A 238 -4.05 5.06 -8.37
CA ALA A 238 -5.34 5.76 -8.42
C ALA A 238 -5.68 6.42 -7.07
N GLU A 239 -5.40 5.76 -5.95
CA GLU A 239 -5.63 6.34 -4.62
C GLU A 239 -4.65 7.46 -4.29
N LEU A 240 -3.41 7.37 -4.76
CA LEU A 240 -2.46 8.48 -4.62
C LEU A 240 -2.96 9.71 -5.39
N GLU A 241 -3.42 9.55 -6.62
CA GLU A 241 -4.02 10.64 -7.41
C GLU A 241 -5.22 11.24 -6.69
N GLN A 242 -6.10 10.40 -6.13
CA GLN A 242 -7.25 10.83 -5.36
C GLN A 242 -6.85 11.56 -4.06
N ALA A 243 -5.82 11.09 -3.35
CA ALA A 243 -5.34 11.69 -2.11
C ALA A 243 -4.60 13.02 -2.33
N ILE A 244 -3.92 13.17 -3.49
CA ILE A 244 -3.37 14.45 -3.94
C ILE A 244 -4.52 15.40 -4.28
N ALA A 245 -5.54 14.91 -5.00
CA ALA A 245 -6.71 15.71 -5.37
C ALA A 245 -7.58 16.14 -4.18
N SER A 246 -7.71 15.30 -3.14
CA SER A 246 -8.45 15.62 -1.91
C SER A 246 -7.67 16.52 -0.95
N GLY A 247 -6.36 16.69 -1.16
CA GLY A 247 -5.48 17.46 -0.29
C GLY A 247 -5.01 16.72 0.96
N ASP A 248 -5.26 15.41 1.07
CA ASP A 248 -4.79 14.55 2.15
C ASP A 248 -3.27 14.36 2.11
N VAL A 249 -2.67 14.39 0.91
CA VAL A 249 -1.22 14.38 0.70
C VAL A 249 -0.77 15.76 0.22
N LYS A 250 -0.22 16.57 1.13
CA LYS A 250 0.36 17.87 0.80
C LYS A 250 1.79 17.70 0.33
N ILE A 251 2.05 17.95 -0.95
CA ILE A 251 3.39 18.02 -1.52
C ILE A 251 3.85 19.49 -1.43
N PRO A 252 4.87 19.83 -0.61
CA PRO A 252 5.39 21.19 -0.52
C PRO A 252 5.99 21.65 -1.87
N SER A 253 5.65 22.85 -2.32
CA SER A 253 6.28 23.45 -3.50
C SER A 253 7.74 23.83 -3.20
N GLY A 254 8.70 23.33 -4.00
CA GLY A 254 10.13 23.64 -3.88
C GLY A 254 11.04 22.47 -3.51
N LEU A 255 10.53 21.24 -3.45
CA LEU A 255 11.32 20.02 -3.28
C LEU A 255 12.10 19.67 -4.56
N SER A 256 13.29 19.08 -4.41
CA SER A 256 13.98 18.46 -5.54
C SER A 256 13.18 17.25 -6.05
N LYS A 257 13.28 16.92 -7.35
CA LYS A 257 12.57 15.78 -7.97
C LYS A 257 12.75 14.47 -7.19
N GLN A 258 13.94 14.23 -6.64
CA GLN A 258 14.23 13.02 -5.86
C GLN A 258 13.52 13.00 -4.50
N GLN A 259 13.41 14.15 -3.83
CA GLN A 259 12.73 14.24 -2.54
C GLN A 259 11.20 14.15 -2.70
N GLU A 260 10.67 14.74 -3.77
CA GLU A 260 9.26 14.61 -4.15
C GLU A 260 8.88 13.14 -4.41
N GLU A 261 9.68 12.44 -5.22
CA GLU A 261 9.45 11.03 -5.53
C GLU A 261 9.53 10.14 -4.27
N ALA A 262 10.45 10.43 -3.35
CA ALA A 262 10.55 9.72 -2.07
C ALA A 262 9.32 9.95 -1.18
N LEU A 263 8.81 11.19 -1.12
CA LEU A 263 7.62 11.54 -0.34
C LEU A 263 6.37 10.84 -0.90
N ILE A 264 6.25 10.82 -2.23
CA ILE A 264 5.17 10.12 -2.94
C ILE A 264 5.23 8.61 -2.67
N LYS A 265 6.40 7.99 -2.81
CA LYS A 265 6.59 6.56 -2.50
C LYS A 265 6.27 6.24 -1.04
N GLN A 266 6.59 7.13 -0.12
CA GLN A 266 6.24 6.95 1.28
C GLN A 266 4.73 7.10 1.50
N ALA A 267 4.08 8.09 0.88
CA ALA A 267 2.63 8.29 0.97
C ALA A 267 1.85 7.07 0.45
N MET A 268 2.26 6.50 -0.68
CA MET A 268 1.64 5.28 -1.25
C MET A 268 1.71 4.06 -0.32
N LYS A 269 2.74 3.97 0.53
CA LYS A 269 2.95 2.84 1.43
C LYS A 269 2.27 3.00 2.78
N ARG A 270 1.69 4.17 3.07
CA ARG A 270 1.08 4.43 4.39
C ARG A 270 -0.30 3.80 4.46
N PRO A 271 -0.61 3.09 5.55
CA PRO A 271 -1.97 2.66 5.80
C PRO A 271 -2.84 3.89 6.09
N ILE A 272 -4.02 3.92 5.48
CA ILE A 272 -4.94 5.05 5.51
C ILE A 272 -6.08 4.70 6.47
N GLU A 273 -6.30 5.56 7.45
CA GLU A 273 -7.54 5.54 8.21
C GLU A 273 -8.64 6.08 7.28
N SER A 274 -9.71 5.32 7.09
CA SER A 274 -10.78 5.71 6.17
C SER A 274 -11.48 6.96 6.73
N ALA A 275 -11.10 8.15 6.27
CA ALA A 275 -11.69 9.43 6.70
C ALA A 275 -13.12 9.66 6.15
N GLY A 276 -13.60 8.74 5.30
CA GLY A 276 -14.98 8.62 4.86
C GLY A 276 -15.34 7.14 4.79
N THR A 277 -15.81 6.60 5.90
CA THR A 277 -16.04 5.16 6.02
C THR A 277 -17.24 4.77 5.14
N SER A 278 -16.96 4.01 4.08
CA SER A 278 -18.02 3.32 3.34
C SER A 278 -18.57 2.24 4.27
N PHE A 279 -19.78 2.46 4.77
CA PHE A 279 -20.51 1.45 5.53
C PHE A 279 -21.69 0.93 4.71
N VAL A 280 -22.02 -0.33 4.93
CA VAL A 280 -23.16 -1.00 4.32
C VAL A 280 -24.00 -1.61 5.44
N THR A 281 -25.32 -1.47 5.35
CA THR A 281 -26.23 -2.05 6.34
C THR A 281 -26.87 -3.32 5.79
N GLY A 282 -27.44 -4.14 6.69
CA GLY A 282 -28.21 -5.31 6.29
C GLY A 282 -29.30 -4.99 5.27
N GLY A 283 -29.97 -3.83 5.40
CA GLY A 283 -31.03 -3.41 4.48
C GLY A 283 -30.55 -3.03 3.08
N ASP A 284 -29.25 -2.79 2.89
CA ASP A 284 -28.69 -2.54 1.55
C ASP A 284 -28.41 -3.84 0.79
N VAL A 285 -28.18 -4.95 1.50
CA VAL A 285 -27.88 -6.26 0.93
C VAL A 285 -29.08 -7.22 0.92
N SER A 286 -30.08 -6.99 1.78
CA SER A 286 -31.25 -7.85 1.90
C SER A 286 -32.54 -7.04 2.09
N ARG A 287 -33.53 -7.31 1.24
CA ARG A 287 -34.90 -6.77 1.37
C ARG A 287 -35.60 -7.12 2.69
N PHE A 288 -35.09 -8.12 3.41
CA PHE A 288 -35.65 -8.57 4.69
C PHE A 288 -34.97 -7.92 5.89
N SER A 289 -33.95 -7.09 5.68
CA SER A 289 -33.22 -6.41 6.73
C SER A 289 -33.48 -4.90 6.69
N ARG A 290 -33.30 -4.22 7.83
CA ARG A 290 -33.59 -2.79 7.97
C ARG A 290 -32.35 -1.98 7.59
N LYS A 291 -32.58 -0.82 6.95
CA LYS A 291 -31.51 0.14 6.60
C LYS A 291 -31.11 1.03 7.77
N ASN A 292 -32.09 1.47 8.57
CA ASN A 292 -31.90 2.41 9.66
C ASN A 292 -32.40 1.86 10.99
N ALA A 293 -31.84 2.34 12.10
CA ALA A 293 -32.40 2.10 13.43
C ALA A 293 -33.76 2.78 13.52
N ALA A 294 -34.75 2.09 14.09
CA ALA A 294 -36.01 2.75 14.41
C ALA A 294 -35.74 3.91 15.39
N PRO A 295 -36.38 5.08 15.22
CA PRO A 295 -36.26 6.16 16.20
C PRO A 295 -36.69 5.63 17.57
N SER A 296 -35.95 6.00 18.61
CA SER A 296 -36.30 5.56 19.95
C SER A 296 -37.71 6.02 20.32
N ALA A 297 -38.46 5.22 21.08
CA ALA A 297 -39.76 5.63 21.59
C ALA A 297 -39.67 6.98 22.33
N ALA A 298 -38.53 7.27 22.97
CA ALA A 298 -38.23 8.56 23.59
C ALA A 298 -38.04 9.71 22.57
N LYS A 299 -37.40 9.47 21.41
CA LYS A 299 -37.30 10.46 20.32
C LYS A 299 -38.63 10.68 19.61
N LEU A 300 -39.44 9.64 19.45
CA LEU A 300 -40.81 9.73 18.94
C LEU A 300 -41.69 10.53 19.91
N ALA A 301 -41.61 10.25 21.21
CA ALA A 301 -42.32 11.01 22.25
C ALA A 301 -41.85 12.47 22.31
N ALA A 302 -40.54 12.74 22.23
CA ALA A 302 -40.01 14.11 22.22
C ALA A 302 -40.35 14.89 20.93
N ALA A 303 -40.39 14.23 19.78
CA ALA A 303 -40.84 14.84 18.52
C ALA A 303 -42.35 15.14 18.54
N MET A 304 -43.14 14.28 19.18
CA MET A 304 -44.58 14.49 19.41
C MET A 304 -44.86 15.52 20.51
N ALA A 305 -43.88 15.80 21.39
CA ALA A 305 -43.99 16.72 22.52
C ALA A 305 -43.32 18.09 22.27
N SER A 306 -43.02 18.46 21.01
CA SER A 306 -42.58 19.83 20.73
C SER A 306 -43.68 20.82 21.13
N PRO A 307 -43.39 21.80 22.00
CA PRO A 307 -44.42 22.69 22.53
C PRO A 307 -44.89 23.64 21.43
N VAL A 308 -46.19 23.63 21.19
CA VAL A 308 -46.86 24.73 20.49
C VAL A 308 -46.55 26.01 21.27
N ASN A 309 -45.82 26.91 20.63
CA ASN A 309 -45.48 28.23 21.15
C ASN A 309 -46.77 29.02 21.42
N ALA A 310 -47.26 29.00 22.66
CA ALA A 310 -48.37 29.83 23.11
C ALA A 310 -47.81 31.05 23.85
N GLY A 311 -48.05 32.24 23.29
CA GLY A 311 -47.69 33.53 23.87
C GLY A 311 -48.41 33.84 25.20
N PRO A 312 -48.08 34.97 25.84
CA PRO A 312 -48.30 35.14 27.28
C PRO A 312 -49.77 35.42 27.65
N SER A 313 -50.16 34.72 28.71
CA SER A 313 -51.19 34.99 29.73
C SER A 313 -52.12 36.20 29.57
N MET A 314 -53.43 35.92 29.53
CA MET A 314 -54.46 36.75 30.17
C MET A 314 -55.50 35.84 30.85
N SER A 315 -55.90 36.25 32.04
CA SER A 315 -56.72 35.58 33.06
C SER A 315 -58.22 35.56 32.72
N GLY A 316 -58.89 34.44 32.99
CA GLY A 316 -60.36 34.29 32.94
C GLY A 316 -60.82 32.86 33.30
N PRO A 317 -62.00 32.66 33.92
CA PRO A 317 -62.26 31.51 34.81
C PRO A 317 -62.73 30.23 34.11
N THR A 318 -62.51 29.13 34.83
CA THR A 318 -62.86 27.71 34.63
C THR A 318 -64.10 27.39 33.77
N MET A 319 -63.90 26.63 32.68
CA MET A 319 -64.91 25.78 32.04
C MET A 319 -64.27 24.51 31.43
N SER A 320 -64.83 23.36 31.81
CA SER A 320 -64.79 22.00 31.22
C SER A 320 -63.80 21.63 30.11
N LEU A 321 -63.02 20.57 30.33
CA LEU A 321 -62.17 19.87 29.34
C LEU A 321 -62.97 19.41 28.09
N PRO A 322 -62.53 19.72 26.86
CA PRO A 322 -63.01 19.03 25.67
C PRO A 322 -62.15 17.79 25.37
N THR A 323 -62.82 16.69 25.11
CA THR A 323 -62.33 15.41 24.59
C THR A 323 -61.43 15.62 23.35
N PRO A 324 -60.32 14.87 23.17
CA PRO A 324 -59.50 14.97 21.96
C PRO A 324 -60.30 14.56 20.71
N PRO A 325 -60.18 15.29 19.59
CA PRO A 325 -60.92 14.95 18.37
C PRO A 325 -60.40 13.65 17.76
N ALA A 326 -61.33 12.79 17.37
CA ALA A 326 -61.08 11.53 16.67
C ALA A 326 -60.29 11.74 15.35
N PRO A 327 -59.43 10.79 14.94
CA PRO A 327 -58.67 10.90 13.70
C PRO A 327 -59.62 10.96 12.49
N LYS A 328 -59.58 12.07 11.75
CA LYS A 328 -60.32 12.23 10.48
C LYS A 328 -59.60 11.46 9.38
N GLY A 329 -60.37 10.68 8.61
CA GLY A 329 -59.88 9.85 7.50
C GLY A 329 -59.25 10.63 6.35
N PRO A 330 -58.83 9.95 5.27
CA PRO A 330 -58.11 10.57 4.16
C PRO A 330 -58.93 11.68 3.50
N MET A 331 -58.31 12.86 3.33
CA MET A 331 -58.91 14.02 2.65
C MET A 331 -58.21 14.27 1.32
N VAL A 332 -58.96 14.72 0.31
CA VAL A 332 -58.43 15.16 -0.99
C VAL A 332 -58.68 16.66 -1.14
N ARG A 333 -57.63 17.36 -1.59
CA ARG A 333 -57.66 18.81 -1.84
C ARG A 333 -58.13 19.04 -3.27
N VAL A 334 -59.30 19.65 -3.43
CA VAL A 334 -59.89 19.94 -4.75
C VAL A 334 -59.80 21.45 -5.00
N SER A 335 -59.14 21.85 -6.08
CA SER A 335 -59.12 23.26 -6.52
C SER A 335 -60.18 23.47 -7.59
N ARG A 336 -61.07 24.46 -7.39
CA ARG A 336 -62.00 24.92 -8.43
C ARG A 336 -61.75 26.41 -8.65
N GLY A 337 -61.02 26.74 -9.72
CA GLY A 337 -60.56 28.10 -9.97
C GLY A 337 -59.53 28.55 -8.92
N LYS A 338 -59.75 29.71 -8.28
CA LYS A 338 -58.86 30.28 -7.25
C LYS A 338 -59.17 29.79 -5.83
N GLU A 339 -60.23 29.02 -5.62
CA GLU A 339 -60.59 28.47 -4.33
C GLU A 339 -60.13 27.03 -4.19
N VAL A 340 -59.67 26.69 -2.98
CA VAL A 340 -59.18 25.36 -2.65
C VAL A 340 -59.88 24.85 -1.41
N GLU A 341 -60.61 23.74 -1.54
CA GLU A 341 -61.40 23.12 -0.48
C GLU A 341 -60.87 21.71 -0.18
N ASN A 342 -60.93 21.32 1.09
CA ASN A 342 -60.54 19.97 1.54
C ASN A 342 -61.80 19.13 1.72
N VAL A 343 -61.97 18.09 0.91
CA VAL A 343 -63.11 17.18 0.98
C VAL A 343 -62.66 15.86 1.61
N THR A 344 -63.36 15.40 2.64
CA THR A 344 -63.13 14.11 3.28
C THR A 344 -63.68 12.98 2.42
N LEU A 345 -62.88 11.94 2.16
CA LEU A 345 -63.35 10.75 1.45
C LEU A 345 -64.06 9.82 2.44
N GLU A 346 -65.36 9.58 2.24
CA GLU A 346 -66.06 8.49 2.91
C GLU A 346 -65.83 7.18 2.13
N THR A 347 -65.14 6.23 2.75
CA THR A 347 -65.01 4.87 2.22
C THR A 347 -66.36 4.17 2.34
N LYS A 348 -66.95 3.75 1.22
CA LYS A 348 -68.19 2.97 1.18
C LYS A 348 -67.93 1.48 1.39
#